data_AF-A0A534ZK31-F1
#
_entry.id   AF-A0A534ZK31-F1
#
_cell.length_a   1.000
_cell.length_b   1.000
_cell.length_c   1.000
_cell.angle_alpha   90.00
_cell.angle_beta   90.00
_cell.angle_gamma   90.00
#
_symmetry.space_group_name_H-M   'P 1'
#
loop_
_entity.id
_entity.type
_entity.pdbx_description
1 polymer ?
#
loop_
_entity_poly.entity_id
_entity_poly.type
_entity_poly.pdbx_seq_one_letter_code
_entity_poly.pdbx_strand_id
1 'polypeptide(L)' 'AHEGMTMIVVSHEMGFAREAADRVVFIDDGLVLEEGEPATLFDSPQNSRTKEFLSKIL' A
#
# COMPACT_ATOMS: atom_id res chain seq x y z
N ALA A 1 -3.69 12.14 -9.91
CA ALA A 1 -4.23 11.29 -11.00
C ALA A 1 -5.74 11.47 -11.12
N HIS A 2 -6.22 12.68 -11.47
CA HIS A 2 -7.66 13.01 -11.41
C HIS A 2 -8.36 12.99 -12.77
N GLU A 3 -7.65 12.57 -13.81
CA GLU A 3 -8.17 12.52 -15.19
C GLU A 3 -8.76 11.14 -15.57
N GLY A 4 -8.98 10.25 -14.57
CA GLY A 4 -9.62 8.95 -14.77
C GLY A 4 -8.75 7.89 -15.45
N MET A 5 -7.44 8.14 -15.59
CA MET A 5 -6.50 7.17 -16.14
C MET A 5 -6.26 6.02 -15.14
N THR A 6 -6.38 4.78 -15.60
CA THR A 6 -5.97 3.61 -14.81
C THR A 6 -4.45 3.60 -14.67
N MET A 7 -3.94 3.54 -13.44
CA MET A 7 -2.52 3.59 -13.14
C MET A 7 -2.10 2.44 -12.23
N ILE A 8 -0.93 1.88 -12.49
CA ILE A 8 -0.20 1.02 -11.55
C ILE A 8 1.09 1.74 -11.21
N VAL A 9 1.31 1.98 -9.92
CA VAL A 9 2.47 2.70 -9.43
C VAL A 9 3.17 1.85 -8.39
N VAL A 10 4.48 1.63 -8.58
CA VAL A 10 5.36 1.02 -7.58
C VAL A 10 6.17 2.16 -6.96
N SER A 11 6.00 2.40 -5.66
CA SER A 11 6.64 3.52 -4.98
C SER A 11 6.87 3.22 -3.50
N HIS A 12 7.87 3.90 -2.93
CA HIS A 12 8.11 3.95 -1.48
C HIS A 12 7.53 5.22 -0.84
N GLU A 13 6.90 6.09 -1.62
CA GLU A 13 6.26 7.31 -1.12
C GLU A 13 4.85 7.01 -0.59
N MET A 14 4.77 6.67 0.69
CA MET A 14 3.51 6.27 1.34
C MET A 14 2.46 7.39 1.35
N GLY A 15 2.87 8.66 1.46
CA GLY A 15 1.97 9.81 1.39
C GLY A 15 1.24 9.90 0.04
N PHE A 16 1.98 9.69 -1.05
CA PHE A 16 1.40 9.61 -2.38
C PHE A 16 0.41 8.44 -2.50
N ALA A 17 0.79 7.26 -2.01
CA ALA A 17 -0.10 6.10 -2.02
C ALA A 17 -1.38 6.32 -1.19
N ARG A 18 -1.29 7.03 -0.06
CA ARG A 18 -2.44 7.39 0.78
C ARG A 18 -3.39 8.37 0.10
N GLU A 19 -2.86 9.33 -0.65
CA GLU A 19 -3.65 10.41 -1.26
C GLU A 19 -4.22 10.06 -2.64
N ALA A 20 -3.50 9.26 -3.43
CA ALA A 20 -3.78 9.08 -4.85
C ALA A 20 -4.20 7.66 -5.26
N ALA A 21 -4.01 6.64 -4.41
CA ALA A 21 -4.33 5.26 -4.77
C ALA A 21 -5.74 4.86 -4.30
N ASP A 22 -6.47 4.15 -5.17
CA ASP A 22 -7.73 3.50 -4.80
C ASP A 22 -7.50 2.20 -4.01
N ARG A 23 -6.40 1.49 -4.33
CA ARG A 23 -5.99 0.22 -3.72
C ARG A 23 -4.48 0.20 -3.53
N VAL A 24 -4.03 -0.40 -2.44
CA VAL A 24 -2.62 -0.66 -2.14
C VAL A 24 -2.40 -2.15 -2.06
N VAL A 25 -1.32 -2.63 -2.69
CA VAL A 25 -0.91 -4.03 -2.68
C VAL A 25 0.46 -4.14 -2.05
N PHE A 26 0.57 -4.91 -0.98
CA PHE A 26 1.83 -5.25 -0.34
C PHE A 26 2.34 -6.60 -0.87
N ILE A 27 3.57 -6.57 -1.39
CA ILE A 27 4.24 -7.72 -1.99
C ILE A 27 5.52 -7.99 -1.21
N ASP A 28 5.72 -9.24 -0.80
CA ASP A 28 6.97 -9.74 -0.21
C ASP A 28 7.21 -11.17 -0.71
N ASP A 29 8.47 -11.53 -0.93
CA ASP A 29 8.91 -12.82 -1.47
C ASP A 29 8.17 -13.25 -2.76
N GLY A 30 7.86 -12.29 -3.64
CA GLY A 30 7.14 -12.54 -4.89
C GLY A 30 5.65 -12.88 -4.74
N LEU A 31 5.09 -12.75 -3.53
CA LEU A 31 3.69 -13.02 -3.22
C LEU A 31 2.96 -11.74 -2.81
N VAL A 32 1.70 -11.61 -3.23
CA VAL A 32 0.79 -10.61 -2.68
C VAL A 32 0.38 -11.08 -1.30
N LEU A 33 0.89 -10.41 -0.27
CA LEU A 33 0.64 -10.80 1.13
C LEU A 33 -0.54 -10.05 1.75
N GLU A 34 -0.83 -8.84 1.26
CA GLU A 34 -1.97 -8.04 1.71
C GLU A 34 -2.38 -7.05 0.63
N GLU A 35 -3.67 -6.79 0.53
CA GLU A 35 -4.23 -5.80 -0.37
C GLU A 35 -5.46 -5.15 0.28
N GLY A 36 -5.63 -3.85 0.09
CA GLY A 36 -6.83 -3.14 0.57
C GLY A 36 -6.81 -1.66 0.26
N GLU A 37 -7.79 -0.95 0.81
CA GLU A 37 -7.79 0.52 0.78
C GLU A 37 -6.56 1.06 1.51
N PRO A 38 -5.98 2.19 1.05
CA PRO A 38 -4.79 2.77 1.68
C PRO A 38 -4.94 2.96 3.19
N ALA A 39 -6.07 3.54 3.65
CA ALA A 39 -6.31 3.77 5.07
C ALA A 39 -6.28 2.48 5.88
N THR A 40 -6.89 1.41 5.38
CA THR A 40 -6.90 0.12 6.09
C THR A 40 -5.50 -0.49 6.13
N LEU A 41 -4.80 -0.54 4.99
CA LEU A 41 -3.49 -1.20 4.91
C LEU A 41 -2.43 -0.46 5.73
N PHE A 42 -2.47 0.87 5.77
CA PHE A 42 -1.47 1.65 6.50
C PHE A 42 -1.78 1.90 7.97
N ASP A 43 -3.06 2.04 8.35
CA ASP A 43 -3.42 2.36 9.74
C ASP A 43 -3.85 1.12 10.55
N SER A 44 -4.36 0.09 9.88
CA SER A 44 -4.77 -1.18 10.50
C SER A 44 -4.40 -2.39 9.63
N PRO A 45 -3.12 -2.58 9.28
CA PRO A 45 -2.68 -3.77 8.56
C PRO A 45 -3.07 -5.04 9.33
N GLN A 46 -3.41 -6.10 8.61
CA GLN A 46 -3.78 -7.39 9.20
C GLN A 46 -2.63 -8.39 9.13
N ASN A 47 -1.86 -8.40 8.04
CA ASN A 47 -0.76 -9.33 7.85
C ASN A 47 0.43 -8.94 8.74
N SER A 48 1.06 -9.94 9.36
CA SER A 48 2.21 -9.74 10.25
C SER A 48 3.42 -9.16 9.51
N ARG A 49 3.64 -9.52 8.24
CA ARG A 49 4.74 -9.00 7.42
C ARG A 49 4.51 -7.56 7.02
N THR A 50 3.27 -7.19 6.67
CA THR A 50 2.91 -5.78 6.40
C THR A 50 3.13 -4.92 7.65
N LYS A 51 2.68 -5.39 8.83
CA LYS A 51 2.94 -4.72 10.12
C LYS A 51 4.44 -4.51 10.37
N GLU A 52 5.23 -5.56 10.18
CA GLU A 52 6.68 -5.51 10.37
C GLU A 52 7.32 -4.50 9.40
N PHE A 53 6.93 -4.53 8.13
CA PHE A 53 7.41 -3.60 7.11
C PHE A 53 7.08 -2.14 7.45
N LEU A 54 5.81 -1.86 7.76
CA LEU A 54 5.37 -0.51 8.10
C LEU A 54 6.04 0.03 9.38
N SER A 55 6.29 -0.82 10.37
CA SER A 55 6.99 -0.41 11.61
C SER A 55 8.44 0.04 11.42
N LYS A 56 9.06 -0.30 10.28
CA LYS A 56 10.44 0.09 9.96
C LYS A 56 10.50 1.38 9.13
N ILE A 57 9.37 1.82 8.57
CA ILE A 57 9.28 2.88 7.57
C ILE A 57 8.48 4.07 8.09
N LEU A 58 7.48 3.83 8.94
CA LEU A 58 6.71 4.83 9.69
C LEU A 58 7.38 5.08 11.05
#